data_AF-A0A836TRS5-F1
#
_entry.id   AF-A0A836TRS5-F1
#
_cell.length_a   1.000
_cell.length_b   1.000
_cell.length_c   1.000
_cell.angle_alpha   90.00
_cell.angle_beta   90.00
_cell.angle_gamma   90.00
#
_symmetry.space_group_name_H-M   'P 1'
#
loop_
_entity.id
_entity.type
_entity.pdbx_description
1 polymer ?
#
loop_
_entity_poly.entity_id
_entity_poly.type
_entity_poly.pdbx_seq_one_letter_code
_entity_poly.pdbx_strand_id
1 'polypeptide(L)'
;MKAGAFGTSNIGTGLKKALTVGTERVVALLGAADGFNTNPEIHIPLPETLRKVQSALQAVGMSSMADDVELRLNRAAEAAVPKAKKSFVDAIAAMTLNDITGIYNGPPDSATRYFQSKMSALLAEEMRPVIDGTLAEVEAIQAYDAMIGQYKEIPFVPSVKADLIEHVIARAMDGLFLYLGKEEAATRENPAMRSTDLLKKVFGKI
;
A
#
# COMPACT_ATOMS: atom_id res chain seq x y z
N MET A 1 1.12 4.45 -46.82
CA MET A 1 1.44 4.84 -45.42
C MET A 1 0.16 4.79 -44.58
N LYS A 2 0.02 3.78 -43.69
CA LYS A 2 -1.02 3.74 -42.62
C LYS A 2 -0.69 2.65 -41.57
N ALA A 3 0.55 2.61 -41.09
CA ALA A 3 0.99 1.64 -40.07
C ALA A 3 1.14 2.24 -38.65
N GLY A 4 1.06 3.57 -38.49
CA GLY A 4 1.36 4.24 -37.21
C GLY A 4 0.20 4.38 -36.21
N ALA A 5 -1.06 4.28 -36.65
CA ALA A 5 -2.23 4.53 -35.80
C ALA A 5 -2.80 3.27 -35.13
N PHE A 6 -2.53 2.08 -35.67
CA PHE A 6 -3.03 0.80 -35.14
C PHE A 6 -2.14 0.20 -34.05
N GLY A 7 -0.84 0.53 -34.03
CA GLY A 7 0.11 0.01 -33.02
C GLY A 7 -0.01 0.68 -31.64
N THR A 8 -0.27 1.99 -31.58
CA THR A 8 -0.30 2.76 -30.33
C THR A 8 -1.57 2.54 -29.51
N SER A 9 -2.72 2.39 -30.18
CA SER A 9 -4.01 2.08 -29.54
C SER A 9 -3.97 0.74 -28.78
N ASN A 10 -3.33 -0.28 -29.37
CA ASN A 10 -3.24 -1.61 -28.77
C ASN A 10 -2.23 -1.68 -27.61
N ILE A 11 -1.13 -0.92 -27.67
CA ILE A 11 -0.16 -0.81 -26.56
C ILE A 11 -0.83 -0.18 -25.33
N GLY A 12 -1.62 0.88 -25.52
CA GLY A 12 -2.32 1.56 -24.44
C GLY A 12 -3.32 0.65 -23.71
N THR A 13 -4.16 -0.08 -24.45
CA THR A 13 -5.10 -1.03 -23.86
C THR A 13 -4.39 -2.17 -23.12
N GLY A 14 -3.32 -2.73 -23.70
CA GLY A 14 -2.52 -3.78 -23.08
C GLY A 14 -1.87 -3.33 -21.77
N LEU A 15 -1.23 -2.16 -21.77
CA LEU A 15 -0.63 -1.58 -20.57
C LEU A 15 -1.68 -1.33 -19.49
N LYS A 16 -2.79 -0.66 -19.81
CA LYS A 16 -3.86 -0.40 -18.85
C LYS A 16 -4.37 -1.70 -18.22
N LYS A 17 -4.61 -2.74 -19.04
CA LYS A 17 -5.07 -4.04 -18.53
C LYS A 17 -4.06 -4.69 -17.60
N ALA A 18 -2.76 -4.68 -17.95
CA ALA A 18 -1.71 -5.22 -17.10
C ALA A 18 -1.62 -4.48 -15.77
N LEU A 19 -1.67 -3.14 -15.80
CA LEU A 19 -1.68 -2.31 -14.59
C LEU A 19 -2.90 -2.58 -13.71
N THR A 20 -4.09 -2.71 -14.31
CA THR A 20 -5.30 -3.06 -13.54
C THR A 20 -5.14 -4.39 -12.83
N VAL A 21 -4.68 -5.43 -13.53
CA VAL A 21 -4.50 -6.77 -12.93
C VAL A 21 -3.42 -6.74 -11.84
N GLY A 22 -2.30 -6.06 -12.08
CA GLY A 22 -1.22 -5.92 -11.10
C GLY A 22 -1.68 -5.22 -9.83
N THR A 23 -2.37 -4.08 -9.97
CA THR A 23 -2.99 -3.38 -8.84
C THR A 23 -3.98 -4.26 -8.10
N GLU A 24 -4.87 -4.97 -8.79
CA GLU A 24 -5.85 -5.85 -8.15
C GLU A 24 -5.17 -6.94 -7.31
N ARG A 25 -4.07 -7.52 -7.82
CA ARG A 25 -3.29 -8.51 -7.07
C ARG A 25 -2.65 -7.91 -5.82
N VAL A 26 -2.01 -6.75 -5.93
CA VAL A 26 -1.37 -6.09 -4.79
C VAL A 26 -2.41 -5.71 -3.73
N VAL A 27 -3.53 -5.12 -4.14
CA VAL A 27 -4.61 -4.75 -3.22
C VAL A 27 -5.19 -5.99 -2.53
N ALA A 28 -5.39 -7.10 -3.25
CA ALA A 28 -5.87 -8.34 -2.66
C ALA A 28 -4.87 -8.96 -1.67
N LEU A 29 -3.57 -8.92 -1.99
CA LEU A 29 -2.50 -9.43 -1.13
C LEU A 29 -2.42 -8.63 0.18
N LEU A 30 -2.35 -7.31 0.06
CA LEU A 30 -2.14 -6.42 1.20
C LEU A 30 -3.40 -6.19 2.03
N GLY A 31 -4.57 -6.31 1.41
CA GLY A 31 -5.85 -6.21 2.10
C GLY A 31 -6.33 -7.50 2.75
N ALA A 32 -5.58 -8.60 2.60
CA ALA A 32 -5.88 -9.84 3.29
C ALA A 32 -5.43 -9.77 4.75
N ALA A 33 -6.05 -10.59 5.59
CA ALA A 33 -5.55 -10.81 6.94
C ALA A 33 -4.08 -11.25 6.88
N ASP A 34 -3.26 -10.57 7.67
CA ASP A 34 -1.81 -10.77 7.78
C ASP A 34 -0.98 -10.32 6.57
N GLY A 35 -1.62 -9.62 5.61
CA GLY A 35 -0.96 -9.00 4.47
C GLY A 35 0.06 -7.94 4.86
N PHE A 36 -0.18 -7.23 5.97
CA PHE A 36 0.81 -6.34 6.61
C PHE A 36 1.44 -7.02 7.82
N ASN A 37 0.63 -7.57 8.73
CA ASN A 37 1.08 -7.97 10.05
C ASN A 37 2.24 -9.00 10.04
N THR A 38 2.22 -9.97 9.12
CA THR A 38 3.29 -10.99 9.03
C THR A 38 4.36 -10.68 7.98
N ASN A 39 4.25 -9.53 7.33
CA ASN A 39 5.09 -9.18 6.20
C ASN A 39 6.29 -8.32 6.65
N PRO A 40 7.52 -8.85 6.68
CA PRO A 40 8.66 -8.15 7.29
C PRO A 40 9.06 -6.85 6.56
N GLU A 41 8.64 -6.66 5.31
CA GLU A 41 9.00 -5.47 4.53
C GLU A 41 8.06 -4.28 4.75
N ILE A 42 6.83 -4.54 5.18
CA ILE A 42 5.78 -3.52 5.30
C ILE A 42 4.98 -3.61 6.60
N HIS A 43 5.33 -4.55 7.48
CA HIS A 43 4.80 -4.60 8.84
C HIS A 43 4.86 -3.20 9.46
N ILE A 44 3.77 -2.79 10.09
CA ILE A 44 3.61 -1.47 10.69
C ILE A 44 4.04 -1.57 12.14
N PRO A 45 5.28 -1.19 12.49
CA PRO A 45 5.67 -1.17 13.89
C PRO A 45 4.97 -0.02 14.61
N LEU A 46 5.04 0.00 15.93
CA LEU A 46 4.70 1.21 16.68
C LEU A 46 5.47 2.46 16.18
N PRO A 47 4.85 3.66 16.24
CA PRO A 47 5.53 4.93 15.98
C PRO A 47 6.85 5.07 16.76
N GLU A 48 7.84 5.75 16.17
CA GLU A 48 9.16 5.87 16.81
C GLU A 48 9.11 6.50 18.20
N THR A 49 8.15 7.40 18.43
CA THR A 49 7.93 8.00 19.74
C THR A 49 7.57 6.96 20.80
N LEU A 50 6.88 5.88 20.42
CA LEU A 50 6.47 4.78 21.30
C LEU A 50 7.52 3.67 21.45
N ARG A 51 8.62 3.67 20.69
CA ARG A 51 9.68 2.67 20.85
C ARG A 51 10.23 2.63 22.27
N LYS A 52 10.37 3.79 22.93
CA LYS A 52 10.79 3.87 24.34
C LYS A 52 9.77 3.25 25.29
N VAL A 53 8.48 3.44 24.99
CA VAL A 53 7.37 2.84 25.76
C VAL A 53 7.46 1.32 25.65
N GLN A 54 7.59 0.78 24.43
CA GLN A 54 7.75 -0.65 24.18
C GLN A 54 8.96 -1.23 24.93
N SER A 55 10.13 -0.61 24.85
CA SER A 55 11.33 -1.10 25.56
C SER A 55 11.18 -1.07 27.08
N ALA A 56 10.54 -0.04 27.64
CA ALA A 56 10.30 0.05 29.07
C ALA A 56 9.32 -1.02 29.56
N LEU A 57 8.21 -1.22 28.83
CA LEU A 57 7.23 -2.26 29.14
C LEU A 57 7.82 -3.65 28.98
N GLN A 58 8.68 -3.87 27.97
CA GLN A 58 9.40 -5.12 27.80
C GLN A 58 10.29 -5.44 29.02
N ALA A 59 10.99 -4.45 29.57
CA ALA A 59 11.87 -4.64 30.72
C ALA A 59 11.13 -5.10 32.00
N VAL A 60 9.83 -4.83 32.09
CA VAL A 60 8.97 -5.24 33.22
C VAL A 60 8.02 -6.39 32.86
N GLY A 61 8.23 -7.06 31.72
CA GLY A 61 7.45 -8.23 31.30
C GLY A 61 6.07 -7.92 30.71
N MET A 62 5.84 -6.69 30.25
CA MET A 62 4.57 -6.20 29.69
C MET A 62 4.63 -5.93 28.18
N SER A 63 5.53 -6.59 27.44
CA SER A 63 5.68 -6.37 25.99
C SER A 63 4.40 -6.65 25.20
N SER A 64 3.57 -7.59 25.66
CA SER A 64 2.34 -7.99 24.98
C SER A 64 1.34 -6.84 24.76
N MET A 65 1.39 -5.79 25.58
CA MET A 65 0.54 -4.60 25.37
C MET A 65 0.97 -3.80 24.14
N ALA A 66 2.29 -3.68 23.93
CA ALA A 66 2.82 -3.03 22.75
C ALA A 66 2.54 -3.87 21.49
N ASP A 67 2.72 -5.19 21.60
CA ASP A 67 2.46 -6.14 20.51
C ASP A 67 0.98 -6.13 20.09
N ASP A 68 0.04 -6.01 21.05
CA ASP A 68 -1.40 -5.91 20.77
C ASP A 68 -1.77 -4.61 20.04
N VAL A 69 -1.20 -3.47 20.44
CA VAL A 69 -1.39 -2.20 19.72
C VAL A 69 -0.85 -2.32 18.30
N GLU A 70 0.36 -2.84 18.14
CA GLU A 70 1.01 -3.03 16.83
C GLU A 70 0.16 -3.91 15.90
N LEU A 71 -0.37 -5.03 16.39
CA LEU A 71 -1.29 -5.87 15.64
C LEU A 71 -2.52 -5.09 15.15
N ARG A 72 -3.15 -4.30 16.03
CA ARG A 72 -4.34 -3.49 15.70
C ARG A 72 -4.03 -2.42 14.65
N LEU A 73 -2.84 -1.80 14.67
CA LEU A 73 -2.38 -0.89 13.62
C LEU A 73 -2.30 -1.58 12.26
N ASN A 74 -1.73 -2.80 12.22
CA ASN A 74 -1.63 -3.58 10.99
C ASN A 74 -3.01 -3.99 10.45
N ARG A 75 -3.96 -4.37 11.33
CA ARG A 75 -5.35 -4.66 10.91
C ARG A 75 -6.04 -3.45 10.29
N ALA A 76 -5.80 -2.26 10.81
CA ALA A 76 -6.34 -1.03 10.23
C ALA A 76 -5.79 -0.77 8.81
N ALA A 77 -4.50 -1.00 8.58
CA ALA A 77 -3.92 -0.89 7.24
C ALA A 77 -4.48 -1.95 6.26
N GLU A 78 -4.59 -3.21 6.69
CA GLU A 78 -5.18 -4.30 5.89
C GLU A 78 -6.62 -3.96 5.49
N ALA A 79 -7.43 -3.40 6.39
CA ALA A 79 -8.81 -2.99 6.09
C ALA A 79 -8.88 -1.80 5.10
N ALA A 80 -7.88 -0.91 5.11
CA ALA A 80 -7.86 0.30 4.31
C ALA A 80 -7.45 0.05 2.84
N VAL A 81 -6.51 -0.86 2.59
CA VAL A 81 -5.96 -1.09 1.24
C VAL A 81 -7.02 -1.44 0.18
N PRO A 82 -8.03 -2.30 0.44
CA PRO A 82 -9.09 -2.59 -0.52
C PRO A 82 -9.82 -1.36 -1.08
N LYS A 83 -9.87 -0.26 -0.32
CA LYS A 83 -10.58 0.97 -0.71
C LYS A 83 -9.83 1.76 -1.78
N ALA A 84 -8.50 1.63 -1.83
CA ALA A 84 -7.69 2.24 -2.87
C ALA A 84 -7.96 1.68 -4.28
N LYS A 85 -8.57 0.49 -4.39
CA LYS A 85 -8.79 -0.21 -5.67
C LYS A 85 -9.49 0.67 -6.70
N LYS A 86 -10.58 1.33 -6.30
CA LYS A 86 -11.38 2.15 -7.23
C LYS A 86 -10.53 3.29 -7.80
N SER A 87 -9.77 3.96 -6.95
CA SER A 87 -8.96 5.12 -7.30
C SER A 87 -7.87 4.75 -8.28
N PHE A 88 -7.26 3.57 -8.14
CA PHE A 88 -6.29 3.07 -9.13
C PHE A 88 -6.95 2.76 -10.47
N VAL A 89 -8.11 2.10 -10.47
CA VAL A 89 -8.85 1.81 -11.70
C VAL A 89 -9.20 3.11 -12.43
N ASP A 90 -9.66 4.12 -11.70
CA ASP A 90 -10.00 5.42 -12.26
C ASP A 90 -8.76 6.14 -12.81
N ALA A 91 -7.63 6.12 -12.09
CA ALA A 91 -6.37 6.70 -12.56
C ALA A 91 -5.82 6.00 -13.81
N ILE A 92 -5.90 4.67 -13.88
CA ILE A 92 -5.52 3.89 -15.07
C ILE A 92 -6.42 4.25 -16.26
N ALA A 93 -7.73 4.35 -16.03
CA ALA A 93 -8.68 4.75 -17.06
C ALA A 93 -8.34 6.14 -17.62
N ALA A 94 -7.97 7.08 -16.76
CA ALA A 94 -7.63 8.46 -17.10
C ALA A 94 -6.26 8.65 -17.78
N MET A 95 -5.38 7.64 -17.84
CA MET A 95 -4.05 7.80 -18.47
C MET A 95 -4.16 8.24 -19.94
N THR A 96 -3.39 9.28 -20.26
CA THR A 96 -3.23 9.81 -21.62
C THR A 96 -2.25 8.97 -22.44
N LEU A 97 -2.19 9.19 -23.76
CA LEU A 97 -1.19 8.55 -24.61
C LEU A 97 0.25 8.90 -24.20
N ASN A 98 0.47 10.12 -23.70
CA ASN A 98 1.78 10.55 -23.21
C ASN A 98 2.16 9.78 -21.94
N ASP A 99 1.23 9.61 -21.00
CA ASP A 99 1.46 8.82 -19.78
C ASP A 99 1.81 7.37 -20.13
N ILE A 100 1.02 6.77 -21.02
CA ILE A 100 1.23 5.39 -21.50
C ILE A 100 2.61 5.24 -22.14
N THR A 101 2.99 6.17 -23.02
CA THR A 101 4.28 6.13 -23.73
C THR A 101 5.44 6.33 -22.77
N GLY A 102 5.29 7.24 -21.79
CA GLY A 102 6.28 7.47 -20.74
C GLY A 102 6.47 6.23 -19.85
N ILE A 103 5.38 5.61 -19.40
CA ILE A 103 5.42 4.40 -18.59
C ILE A 103 6.05 3.24 -19.37
N TYR A 104 5.62 3.02 -20.61
CA TYR A 104 6.09 1.92 -21.44
C TYR A 104 7.60 1.97 -21.72
N ASN A 105 8.13 3.16 -22.03
CA ASN A 105 9.55 3.34 -22.35
C ASN A 105 10.42 3.65 -21.12
N GLY A 106 9.81 3.92 -19.97
CA GLY A 106 10.52 4.32 -18.76
C GLY A 106 11.10 3.15 -17.96
N PRO A 107 11.79 3.45 -16.85
CA PRO A 107 12.35 2.45 -15.95
C PRO A 107 11.29 1.52 -15.33
N PRO A 108 11.71 0.41 -14.67
CA PRO A 108 10.79 -0.60 -14.17
C PRO A 108 9.71 -0.16 -13.17
N ASP A 109 9.84 1.01 -12.58
CA ASP A 109 8.95 1.60 -11.57
C ASP A 109 8.12 2.79 -12.11
N SER A 110 8.05 2.97 -13.42
CA SER A 110 7.43 4.16 -14.03
C SER A 110 5.93 4.29 -13.74
N ALA A 111 5.18 3.20 -13.76
CA ALA A 111 3.76 3.23 -13.43
C ALA A 111 3.54 3.51 -11.94
N THR A 112 4.41 2.95 -11.09
CA THR A 112 4.40 3.20 -9.65
C THR A 112 4.64 4.67 -9.33
N ARG A 113 5.65 5.29 -9.96
CA ARG A 113 5.91 6.73 -9.85
C ARG A 113 4.75 7.57 -10.36
N TYR A 114 4.14 7.16 -11.46
CA TYR A 114 2.94 7.83 -11.98
C TYR A 114 1.83 7.85 -10.91
N PHE A 115 1.50 6.69 -10.32
CA PHE A 115 0.48 6.62 -9.28
C PHE A 115 0.84 7.42 -8.04
N GLN A 116 2.08 7.34 -7.56
CA GLN A 116 2.55 8.15 -6.44
C GLN A 116 2.32 9.64 -6.69
N SER A 117 2.72 10.14 -7.87
CA SER A 117 2.56 11.55 -8.22
C SER A 117 1.10 11.99 -8.37
N LYS A 118 0.21 11.11 -8.85
CA LYS A 118 -1.18 11.45 -9.18
C LYS A 118 -2.17 11.22 -8.06
N MET A 119 -1.86 10.31 -7.14
CA MET A 119 -2.87 9.75 -6.26
C MET A 119 -2.53 9.79 -4.78
N SER A 120 -1.27 10.06 -4.38
CA SER A 120 -0.90 9.93 -2.96
C SER A 120 -1.80 10.74 -2.02
N ALA A 121 -2.09 12.00 -2.36
CA ALA A 121 -2.97 12.84 -1.55
C ALA A 121 -4.41 12.29 -1.49
N LEU A 122 -4.99 11.94 -2.63
CA LEU A 122 -6.34 11.37 -2.70
C LEU A 122 -6.44 10.03 -1.94
N LEU A 123 -5.46 9.16 -2.08
CA LEU A 123 -5.41 7.89 -1.38
C LEU A 123 -5.33 8.09 0.14
N ALA A 124 -4.53 9.04 0.62
CA ALA A 124 -4.46 9.37 2.05
C ALA A 124 -5.83 9.85 2.58
N GLU A 125 -6.51 10.71 1.82
CA GLU A 125 -7.85 11.22 2.17
C GLU A 125 -8.90 10.09 2.21
N GLU A 126 -8.87 9.16 1.25
CA GLU A 126 -9.80 8.03 1.19
C GLU A 126 -9.52 6.94 2.23
N MET A 127 -8.24 6.69 2.53
CA MET A 127 -7.84 5.70 3.54
C MET A 127 -8.15 6.15 4.96
N ARG A 128 -8.04 7.46 5.25
CA ARG A 128 -8.22 8.01 6.59
C ARG A 128 -9.52 7.58 7.30
N PRO A 129 -10.72 7.78 6.74
CA PRO A 129 -11.96 7.42 7.44
C PRO A 129 -12.08 5.91 7.69
N VAL A 130 -11.42 5.09 6.85
CA VAL A 130 -11.41 3.64 7.00
C VAL A 130 -10.46 3.23 8.12
N ILE A 131 -9.26 3.81 8.14
CA ILE A 131 -8.28 3.57 9.20
C ILE A 131 -8.85 4.03 10.54
N ASP A 132 -9.42 5.22 10.61
CA ASP A 132 -10.04 5.75 11.84
C ASP A 132 -11.17 4.82 12.33
N GLY A 133 -12.10 4.46 11.43
CA GLY A 133 -13.18 3.54 11.73
C GLY A 133 -12.70 2.16 12.19
N THR A 134 -11.71 1.58 11.50
CA THR A 134 -11.16 0.27 11.87
C THR A 134 -10.40 0.33 13.19
N LEU A 135 -9.58 1.36 13.43
CA LEU A 135 -8.89 1.54 14.72
C LEU A 135 -9.88 1.64 15.88
N ALA A 136 -11.05 2.27 15.66
CA ALA A 136 -12.12 2.28 16.65
C ALA A 136 -12.78 0.90 16.82
N GLU A 137 -13.08 0.19 15.73
CA GLU A 137 -13.69 -1.14 15.74
C GLU A 137 -12.81 -2.19 16.41
N VAL A 138 -11.51 -2.17 16.13
CA VAL A 138 -10.53 -3.05 16.76
C VAL A 138 -9.99 -2.47 18.05
N GLU A 139 -10.66 -1.50 18.68
CA GLU A 139 -10.32 -0.91 19.99
C GLU A 139 -8.83 -0.51 20.16
N ALA A 140 -8.18 -0.05 19.08
CA ALA A 140 -6.76 0.28 19.08
C ALA A 140 -6.43 1.45 20.01
N ILE A 141 -7.34 2.43 20.10
CA ILE A 141 -7.18 3.59 20.97
C ILE A 141 -7.25 3.18 22.44
N GLN A 142 -8.16 2.28 22.79
CA GLN A 142 -8.29 1.75 24.15
C GLN A 142 -7.06 0.92 24.55
N ALA A 143 -6.58 0.06 23.65
CA ALA A 143 -5.35 -0.71 23.86
C ALA A 143 -4.14 0.23 24.04
N TYR A 144 -4.04 1.28 23.23
CA TYR A 144 -3.00 2.30 23.34
C TYR A 144 -3.08 3.07 24.67
N ASP A 145 -4.27 3.52 25.07
CA ASP A 145 -4.47 4.24 26.33
C ASP A 145 -4.12 3.37 27.55
N ALA A 146 -4.50 2.08 27.52
CA ALA A 146 -4.12 1.11 28.55
C ALA A 146 -2.60 0.91 28.63
N MET A 147 -1.94 0.74 27.47
CA MET A 147 -0.49 0.62 27.37
C MET A 147 0.23 1.85 27.93
N ILE A 148 -0.22 3.06 27.56
CA ILE A 148 0.34 4.31 28.07
C ILE A 148 0.06 4.49 29.56
N GLY A 149 -1.09 4.01 30.05
CA GLY A 149 -1.40 3.96 31.47
C GLY A 149 -0.36 3.17 32.26
N GLN A 150 -0.07 1.94 31.85
CA GLN A 150 0.96 1.11 32.51
C GLN A 150 2.35 1.72 32.44
N TYR A 151 2.70 2.31 31.29
CA TYR A 151 3.98 2.98 31.14
C TYR A 151 4.17 4.13 32.13
N LYS A 152 3.12 4.91 32.44
CA LYS A 152 3.17 6.02 33.40
C LYS A 152 3.40 5.57 34.85
N GLU A 153 3.11 4.32 35.20
CA GLU A 153 3.38 3.77 36.53
C GLU A 153 4.88 3.48 36.75
N ILE A 154 5.69 3.48 35.69
CA ILE A 154 7.13 3.29 35.78
C ILE A 154 7.80 4.59 36.26
N PRO A 155 8.57 4.59 37.36
CA PRO A 155 9.23 5.79 37.85
C PRO A 155 10.21 6.40 36.83
N PHE A 156 10.26 7.74 36.78
CA PHE A 156 11.20 8.53 35.98
C PHE A 156 11.07 8.38 34.45
N VAL A 157 9.96 7.86 33.93
CA VAL A 157 9.75 7.81 32.48
C VAL A 157 9.21 9.14 31.92
N PRO A 158 9.62 9.55 30.70
CA PRO A 158 9.10 10.76 30.06
C PRO A 158 7.67 10.54 29.54
N SER A 159 6.87 11.60 29.49
CA SER A 159 5.57 11.58 28.80
C SER A 159 5.75 11.39 27.29
N VAL A 160 4.90 10.57 26.67
CA VAL A 160 4.93 10.28 25.24
C VAL A 160 3.51 10.36 24.68
N LYS A 161 3.39 10.82 23.43
CA LYS A 161 2.16 10.78 22.62
C LYS A 161 2.51 10.39 21.19
N ALA A 162 1.57 9.77 20.49
CA ALA A 162 1.68 9.44 19.08
C ALA A 162 0.33 9.65 18.38
N ASP A 163 0.40 10.00 17.10
CA ASP A 163 -0.75 9.97 16.20
C ASP A 163 -0.76 8.63 15.47
N LEU A 164 -1.64 7.72 15.91
CA LEU A 164 -1.72 6.38 15.36
C LEU A 164 -2.36 6.38 13.96
N ILE A 165 -3.30 7.30 13.70
CA ILE A 165 -4.02 7.36 12.43
C ILE A 165 -3.04 7.78 11.33
N GLU A 166 -2.31 8.88 11.52
CA GLU A 166 -1.35 9.32 10.51
C GLU A 166 -0.22 8.32 10.27
N HIS A 167 0.25 7.69 11.35
CA HIS A 167 1.29 6.68 11.25
C HIS A 167 0.82 5.49 10.40
N VAL A 168 -0.39 4.99 10.63
CA VAL A 168 -0.96 3.88 9.84
C VAL A 168 -1.18 4.30 8.39
N ILE A 169 -1.71 5.50 8.11
CA ILE A 169 -1.90 6.00 6.74
C ILE A 169 -0.57 6.02 5.99
N ALA A 170 0.45 6.66 6.55
CA ALA A 170 1.76 6.78 5.91
C ALA A 170 2.36 5.40 5.61
N ARG A 171 2.34 4.49 6.60
CA ARG A 171 2.91 3.14 6.46
C ARG A 171 2.13 2.26 5.49
N ALA A 172 0.80 2.35 5.50
CA ALA A 172 -0.05 1.64 4.55
C ALA A 172 0.21 2.09 3.11
N MET A 173 0.37 3.40 2.89
CA MET A 173 0.71 3.95 1.57
C MET A 173 2.11 3.53 1.11
N ASP A 174 3.11 3.61 1.99
CA ASP A 174 4.48 3.16 1.67
C ASP A 174 4.49 1.68 1.25
N GLY A 175 3.82 0.83 2.03
CA GLY A 175 3.72 -0.60 1.72
C GLY A 175 2.98 -0.89 0.42
N LEU A 176 1.89 -0.18 0.16
CA LEU A 176 1.12 -0.30 -1.07
C LEU A 176 1.95 0.06 -2.30
N PHE A 177 2.67 1.19 -2.27
CA PHE A 177 3.51 1.60 -3.39
C PHE A 177 4.75 0.71 -3.56
N LEU A 178 5.33 0.21 -2.46
CA LEU A 178 6.44 -0.76 -2.54
C LEU A 178 6.01 -2.02 -3.31
N TYR A 179 4.86 -2.59 -2.97
CA TYR A 179 4.37 -3.81 -3.63
C TYR A 179 3.88 -3.57 -5.06
N LEU A 180 3.33 -2.38 -5.36
CA LEU A 180 3.05 -1.99 -6.75
C LEU A 180 4.33 -1.93 -7.59
N GLY A 181 5.41 -1.36 -7.05
CA GLY A 181 6.71 -1.34 -7.72
C GLY A 181 7.26 -2.73 -8.00
N LYS A 182 7.13 -3.65 -7.04
CA LYS A 182 7.53 -5.06 -7.21
C LYS A 182 6.70 -5.78 -8.28
N GLU A 183 5.38 -5.62 -8.25
CA GLU A 183 4.49 -6.22 -9.24
C GLU A 183 4.73 -5.65 -10.65
N GLU A 184 5.01 -4.33 -10.76
CA GLU A 184 5.40 -3.69 -12.02
C GLU A 184 6.72 -4.27 -12.55
N ALA A 185 7.75 -4.36 -11.71
CA ALA A 185 9.04 -4.93 -12.08
C ALA A 185 8.92 -6.39 -12.53
N ALA A 186 8.20 -7.22 -11.76
CA ALA A 186 7.96 -8.62 -12.11
C ALA A 186 7.20 -8.78 -13.45
N THR A 187 6.22 -7.92 -13.71
CA THR A 187 5.49 -7.89 -14.99
C THR A 187 6.41 -7.52 -16.16
N ARG A 188 7.41 -6.67 -15.93
CA ARG A 188 8.40 -6.29 -16.95
C ARG A 188 9.47 -7.36 -17.18
N GLU A 189 9.79 -8.18 -16.19
CA GLU A 189 10.75 -9.27 -16.35
C GLU A 189 10.15 -10.50 -17.03
N ASN A 190 8.82 -10.67 -16.96
CA ASN A 190 8.14 -11.83 -17.53
C ASN A 190 7.36 -11.50 -18.84
N PRO A 191 7.89 -11.86 -20.03
CA PRO A 191 7.20 -11.63 -21.30
C PRO A 191 5.85 -12.35 -21.41
N ALA A 192 5.64 -13.46 -20.69
CA ALA A 192 4.37 -14.18 -20.69
C ALA A 192 3.27 -13.41 -19.94
N MET A 193 3.65 -12.66 -18.89
CA MET A 193 2.77 -11.74 -18.16
C MET A 193 2.48 -10.47 -18.94
N ARG A 194 3.44 -10.01 -19.77
CA ARG A 194 3.14 -9.03 -20.81
C ARG A 194 2.12 -9.61 -21.79
N SER A 195 2.28 -10.85 -22.25
CA SER A 195 1.42 -11.45 -23.27
C SER A 195 0.13 -12.08 -22.72
N THR A 196 -0.78 -11.27 -22.18
CA THR A 196 -2.19 -11.72 -22.20
C THR A 196 -2.59 -11.97 -23.66
N ASP A 197 -3.46 -12.95 -23.93
CA ASP A 197 -3.79 -13.42 -25.29
C ASP A 197 -4.22 -12.31 -26.28
N LEU A 198 -4.59 -11.14 -25.77
CA LEU A 198 -4.83 -9.93 -26.55
C LEU A 198 -3.57 -9.42 -27.26
N LEU A 199 -2.41 -9.46 -26.61
CA LEU A 199 -1.13 -9.03 -27.18
C LEU A 199 -0.62 -10.06 -28.19
N LYS A 200 -0.79 -11.37 -27.96
CA LYS A 200 -0.51 -12.39 -28.99
C LYS A 200 -1.40 -12.24 -30.24
N LYS A 201 -2.67 -11.83 -30.11
CA LYS A 201 -3.54 -11.58 -31.28
C LYS A 201 -3.17 -10.33 -32.08
N VAL A 202 -2.59 -9.32 -31.43
CA VAL A 202 -2.10 -8.10 -32.10
C VAL A 202 -0.74 -8.33 -32.76
N PHE A 203 0.11 -9.19 -32.19
CA PHE A 203 1.47 -9.44 -32.67
C PHE A 203 1.65 -10.77 -33.42
N GLY A 204 0.65 -11.65 -33.45
CA GLY A 204 0.68 -12.98 -34.10
C GLY A 204 0.27 -12.97 -35.58
N LYS A 205 0.11 -11.81 -36.20
CA LYS A 205 0.02 -11.64 -37.66
C LYS A 205 1.10 -10.65 -38.11
N ILE A 206 2.32 -11.15 -38.17
CA ILE A 206 3.34 -10.69 -39.12
C ILE A 206 3.62 -11.88 -40.03
#